data_AF-A0A1H5HQZ6-F1
#
_entry.id   AF-A0A1H5HQZ6-F1
#
_cell.length_a   1.000
_cell.length_b   1.000
_cell.length_c   1.000
_cell.angle_alpha   90.00
_cell.angle_beta   90.00
_cell.angle_gamma   90.00
#
_symmetry.space_group_name_H-M   'P 1'
#
loop_
_entity.id
_entity.type
_entity.pdbx_description
1 polymer ?
#
loop_
_entity_poly.entity_id
_entity_poly.type
_entity_poly.pdbx_seq_one_letter_code
_entity_poly.pdbx_strand_id
1 'polypeptide(L)'
;MNETAPAPTAPLRARAEIDLGALRANVRTLRALAPGAAVMAVVKSEAYGHGALPCARAAVEAGATWLGTATPEEALDLRARAGLPAGVRIMCWLWTPGGPWREAIEADLDMSLSDMWALREVVAAARETGLPARVQLKADTGLGRNGCQPGDDWAELVGEALRAEAEGLLRVTGLWSHFACADEPGHPSVDAQLALFREMVAYAEGRGVRPEVCHIANSPATLTRPDSHFDLVRTGIAVYGISPSPEVGSSADFGLRPVMTLKASVALVKQVPGGHGVSYGHHYVTPGTTTLGLIPVGYADGIPRHASGTGPVLVGGKWRTVAGRVAMDQFVVDLGGDEPEPGAEAILFGPGDRGEPTAEDWAQAAGTIAYEIVTRIGTRVPRVYVNEGVLDDEDVLVDGVVPGYEVDDAAQGRDGKRSGT
;
A
#
# COMPACT_ATOMS: atom_id res chain seq x y z
N MET A 1 -5.46 -26.23 -16.17
CA MET A 1 -5.95 -27.29 -15.28
C MET A 1 -5.82 -26.76 -13.86
N ASN A 2 -6.97 -26.54 -13.21
CA ASN A 2 -7.05 -26.00 -11.86
C ASN A 2 -6.54 -27.05 -10.86
N GLU A 3 -5.40 -26.79 -10.22
CA GLU A 3 -5.07 -27.43 -8.94
C GLU A 3 -5.43 -26.45 -7.84
N THR A 4 -6.67 -26.53 -7.37
CA THR A 4 -7.04 -26.05 -6.04
C THR A 4 -6.27 -26.89 -5.03
N ALA A 5 -5.19 -26.32 -4.49
CA ALA A 5 -4.47 -26.93 -3.37
C ALA A 5 -5.46 -27.15 -2.20
N PRO A 6 -5.44 -28.31 -1.54
CA PRO A 6 -6.30 -28.56 -0.39
C PRO A 6 -5.97 -27.55 0.73
N ALA A 7 -7.00 -27.04 1.39
CA ALA A 7 -6.84 -26.19 2.57
C ALA A 7 -5.97 -26.93 3.62
N PRO A 8 -4.92 -26.30 4.18
CA PRO A 8 -4.05 -26.97 5.13
C PRO A 8 -4.84 -27.40 6.37
N THR A 9 -4.83 -28.71 6.66
CA THR A 9 -5.52 -29.35 7.78
C THR A 9 -4.82 -29.16 9.13
N ALA A 10 -3.63 -28.55 9.15
CA ALA A 10 -2.89 -28.17 10.35
C ALA A 10 -2.77 -26.64 10.44
N PRO A 11 -2.90 -26.04 11.64
CA PRO A 11 -2.72 -24.61 11.81
C PRO A 11 -1.30 -24.20 11.42
N LEU A 12 -1.18 -23.16 10.59
CA LEU A 12 0.12 -22.65 10.15
C LEU A 12 0.90 -22.12 11.37
N ARG A 13 2.23 -22.29 11.36
CA ARG A 13 3.15 -21.67 12.34
C ARG A 13 2.83 -20.19 12.53
N ALA A 14 2.77 -19.47 11.41
CA ALA A 14 2.33 -18.09 11.30
C ALA A 14 1.84 -17.80 9.88
N ARG A 15 1.03 -16.74 9.72
CA ARG A 15 0.58 -16.23 8.43
C ARG A 15 0.30 -14.73 8.50
N ALA A 16 0.54 -14.03 7.39
CA ALA A 16 0.01 -12.70 7.15
C ALA A 16 -1.25 -12.86 6.28
N GLU A 17 -2.41 -12.66 6.87
CA GLU A 17 -3.69 -12.71 6.16
C GLU A 17 -3.96 -11.34 5.53
N ILE A 18 -4.19 -11.29 4.23
CA ILE A 18 -4.30 -10.08 3.42
C ILE A 18 -5.73 -9.98 2.87
N ASP A 19 -6.51 -9.04 3.39
CA ASP A 19 -7.90 -8.82 2.98
C ASP A 19 -7.98 -7.94 1.73
N LEU A 20 -8.10 -8.57 0.56
CA LEU A 20 -8.21 -7.84 -0.71
C LEU A 20 -9.54 -7.08 -0.84
N GLY A 21 -10.56 -7.47 -0.07
CA GLY A 21 -11.81 -6.73 0.08
C GLY A 21 -11.60 -5.38 0.73
N ALA A 22 -10.87 -5.35 1.84
CA ALA A 22 -10.48 -4.12 2.52
C ALA A 22 -9.59 -3.24 1.63
N LEU A 23 -8.63 -3.83 0.91
CA LEU A 23 -7.77 -3.08 -0.01
C LEU A 23 -8.59 -2.39 -1.10
N ARG A 24 -9.51 -3.11 -1.75
CA ARG A 24 -10.41 -2.53 -2.75
C ARG A 24 -11.27 -1.41 -2.16
N ALA A 25 -11.79 -1.58 -0.96
CA ALA A 25 -12.57 -0.54 -0.28
C ALA A 25 -11.73 0.71 -0.02
N ASN A 26 -10.50 0.56 0.48
CA ASN A 26 -9.58 1.68 0.71
C ASN A 26 -9.28 2.45 -0.58
N VAL A 27 -9.03 1.75 -1.69
CA VAL A 27 -8.80 2.40 -2.99
C VAL A 27 -10.04 3.18 -3.45
N ARG A 28 -11.26 2.63 -3.28
CA ARG A 28 -12.50 3.36 -3.59
C ARG A 28 -12.65 4.60 -2.72
N THR A 29 -12.35 4.52 -1.43
CA THR A 29 -12.34 5.67 -0.51
C THR A 29 -11.36 6.75 -0.97
N LEU A 30 -10.13 6.36 -1.31
CA LEU A 30 -9.10 7.30 -1.77
C LEU A 30 -9.47 7.98 -3.09
N ARG A 31 -10.11 7.26 -4.02
CA ARG A 31 -10.67 7.84 -5.25
C ARG A 31 -11.77 8.86 -4.94
N ALA A 32 -12.66 8.56 -3.99
CA ALA A 32 -13.72 9.47 -3.59
C ALA A 32 -13.19 10.75 -2.93
N LEU A 33 -12.06 10.66 -2.23
CA LEU A 33 -11.39 11.81 -1.62
C LEU A 33 -10.67 12.71 -2.64
N ALA A 34 -10.31 12.19 -3.81
CA ALA A 34 -9.62 12.92 -4.87
C ALA A 34 -10.39 12.84 -6.21
N PRO A 35 -11.63 13.36 -6.29
CA PRO A 35 -12.52 13.11 -7.43
C PRO A 35 -12.05 13.70 -8.76
N GLY A 36 -11.15 14.69 -8.73
CA GLY A 36 -10.55 15.30 -9.93
C GLY A 36 -9.23 14.68 -10.37
N ALA A 37 -8.67 13.75 -9.59
CA ALA A 37 -7.38 13.14 -9.85
C ALA A 37 -7.52 11.64 -10.11
N ALA A 38 -6.64 11.11 -10.97
CA ALA A 38 -6.40 9.68 -11.01
C ALA A 38 -5.76 9.20 -9.69
N VAL A 39 -5.80 7.90 -9.43
CA VAL A 39 -5.13 7.29 -8.27
C VAL A 39 -4.02 6.36 -8.74
N MET A 40 -2.80 6.63 -8.27
CA MET A 40 -1.67 5.72 -8.32
C MET A 40 -1.59 4.92 -7.03
N ALA A 41 -1.87 3.62 -7.11
CA ALA A 41 -1.61 2.71 -6.00
C ALA A 41 -0.12 2.35 -5.97
N VAL A 42 0.57 2.75 -4.90
CA VAL A 42 2.01 2.51 -4.73
C VAL A 42 2.22 1.13 -4.11
N VAL A 43 2.74 0.20 -4.90
CA VAL A 43 2.89 -1.23 -4.57
C VAL A 43 4.36 -1.67 -4.44
N LYS A 44 5.29 -0.71 -4.31
CA LYS A 44 6.71 -0.98 -4.03
C LYS A 44 6.93 -1.86 -2.78
N SER A 45 8.09 -2.48 -2.71
CA SER A 45 8.54 -3.29 -1.56
C SER A 45 7.54 -4.40 -1.23
N GLU A 46 7.20 -5.21 -2.24
CA GLU A 46 6.18 -6.26 -2.13
C GLU A 46 4.84 -5.73 -1.61
N ALA A 47 4.35 -4.61 -2.17
CA ALA A 47 3.15 -3.93 -1.67
C ALA A 47 3.21 -3.65 -0.17
N TYR A 48 4.31 -3.05 0.31
CA TYR A 48 4.54 -2.79 1.73
C TYR A 48 4.42 -4.07 2.56
N GLY A 49 4.92 -5.19 2.04
CA GLY A 49 4.84 -6.51 2.65
C GLY A 49 3.51 -7.26 2.46
N HIS A 50 2.54 -6.74 1.71
CA HIS A 50 1.24 -7.40 1.49
C HIS A 50 1.23 -8.34 0.27
N GLY A 51 2.24 -8.28 -0.59
CA GLY A 51 2.37 -9.06 -1.82
C GLY A 51 1.97 -8.25 -3.06
N ALA A 52 2.94 -7.95 -3.93
CA ALA A 52 2.77 -6.97 -5.00
C ALA A 52 1.71 -7.37 -6.03
N LEU A 53 1.77 -8.59 -6.57
CA LEU A 53 0.89 -9.01 -7.67
C LEU A 53 -0.60 -9.02 -7.30
N PRO A 54 -1.03 -9.63 -6.17
CA PRO A 54 -2.45 -9.65 -5.81
C PRO A 54 -2.96 -8.26 -5.42
N CYS A 55 -2.16 -7.48 -4.70
CA CYS A 55 -2.54 -6.11 -4.33
C CYS A 55 -2.66 -5.18 -5.55
N ALA A 56 -1.77 -5.32 -6.54
CA ALA A 56 -1.83 -4.54 -7.77
C ALA A 56 -3.12 -4.82 -8.56
N ARG A 57 -3.50 -6.10 -8.72
CA ARG A 57 -4.77 -6.48 -9.37
C ARG A 57 -5.97 -5.91 -8.63
N ALA A 58 -6.04 -6.13 -7.32
CA ALA A 58 -7.14 -5.63 -6.49
C ALA A 58 -7.24 -4.10 -6.51
N ALA A 59 -6.11 -3.38 -6.52
CA ALA A 59 -6.12 -1.92 -6.63
C ALA A 59 -6.69 -1.46 -7.99
N VAL A 60 -6.31 -2.10 -9.08
CA VAL A 60 -6.82 -1.80 -10.42
C VAL A 60 -8.31 -2.11 -10.53
N GLU A 61 -8.76 -3.26 -10.01
CA GLU A 61 -10.19 -3.61 -9.94
C GLU A 61 -11.02 -2.58 -9.16
N ALA A 62 -10.42 -1.92 -8.16
CA ALA A 62 -11.05 -0.84 -7.40
C ALA A 62 -10.97 0.54 -8.08
N GLY A 63 -10.34 0.64 -9.25
CA GLY A 63 -10.29 1.84 -10.08
C GLY A 63 -8.98 2.64 -10.01
N ALA A 64 -7.90 2.08 -9.46
CA ALA A 64 -6.58 2.66 -9.66
C ALA A 64 -6.18 2.52 -11.14
N THR A 65 -5.84 3.64 -11.78
CA THR A 65 -5.42 3.67 -13.19
C THR A 65 -3.90 3.71 -13.36
N TRP A 66 -3.19 3.97 -12.26
CA TRP A 66 -1.74 3.95 -12.17
C TRP A 66 -1.27 3.01 -11.06
N LEU A 67 -0.11 2.40 -11.27
CA LEU A 67 0.66 1.70 -10.26
C LEU A 67 2.04 2.36 -10.11
N GLY A 68 2.55 2.38 -8.88
CA GLY A 68 3.87 2.94 -8.58
C GLY A 68 4.79 1.94 -7.89
N THR A 69 6.00 1.74 -8.42
CA THR A 69 7.06 0.94 -7.80
C THR A 69 8.29 1.79 -7.51
N ALA A 70 9.19 1.31 -6.65
CA ALA A 70 10.47 1.97 -6.47
C ALA A 70 11.39 1.62 -7.63
N THR A 71 11.67 0.34 -7.83
CA THR A 71 12.73 -0.11 -8.73
C THR A 71 12.16 -0.58 -10.07
N PRO A 72 12.98 -0.58 -11.15
CA PRO A 72 12.57 -1.14 -12.42
C PRO A 72 12.28 -2.64 -12.36
N GLU A 73 12.97 -3.41 -11.52
CA GLU A 73 12.72 -4.85 -11.38
C GLU A 73 11.31 -5.13 -10.86
N GLU A 74 10.84 -4.35 -9.88
CA GLU A 74 9.46 -4.43 -9.39
C GLU A 74 8.46 -4.09 -10.50
N ALA A 75 8.71 -3.04 -11.29
CA ALA A 75 7.81 -2.63 -12.36
C ALA A 75 7.75 -3.66 -13.51
N LEU A 76 8.90 -4.22 -13.88
CA LEU A 76 9.01 -5.27 -14.89
C LEU A 76 8.31 -6.56 -14.43
N ASP A 77 8.47 -6.95 -13.16
CA ASP A 77 7.78 -8.11 -12.59
C ASP A 77 6.25 -7.92 -12.60
N LEU A 78 5.77 -6.73 -12.19
CA LEU A 78 4.35 -6.39 -12.29
C LEU A 78 3.85 -6.47 -13.74
N ARG A 79 4.55 -5.84 -14.69
CA ARG A 79 4.13 -5.83 -16.09
C ARG A 79 4.05 -7.25 -16.66
N ALA A 80 5.02 -8.09 -16.34
CA ALA A 80 5.11 -9.46 -16.85
C ALA A 80 4.10 -10.43 -16.21
N ARG A 81 3.79 -10.28 -14.92
CA ARG A 81 3.11 -11.34 -14.13
C ARG A 81 1.79 -10.92 -13.51
N ALA A 82 1.48 -9.63 -13.39
CA ALA A 82 0.26 -9.20 -12.72
C ALA A 82 -1.00 -9.38 -13.58
N GLY A 83 -0.86 -9.53 -14.91
CA GLY A 83 -1.99 -9.73 -15.83
C GLY A 83 -2.88 -8.49 -15.94
N LEU A 84 -2.27 -7.29 -15.89
CA LEU A 84 -2.99 -6.02 -15.83
C LEU A 84 -3.57 -5.64 -17.19
N PRO A 85 -4.72 -4.94 -17.24
CA PRO A 85 -5.23 -4.35 -18.47
C PRO A 85 -4.20 -3.42 -19.12
N ALA A 86 -4.12 -3.40 -20.45
CA ALA A 86 -3.13 -2.64 -21.21
C ALA A 86 -3.14 -1.13 -20.90
N GLY A 87 -4.30 -0.57 -20.51
CA GLY A 87 -4.45 0.85 -20.17
C GLY A 87 -3.85 1.24 -18.81
N VAL A 88 -3.46 0.28 -17.96
CA VAL A 88 -2.87 0.59 -16.64
C VAL A 88 -1.42 1.04 -16.80
N ARG A 89 -1.15 2.26 -16.37
CA ARG A 89 0.21 2.83 -16.37
C ARG A 89 1.00 2.34 -15.16
N ILE A 90 2.29 2.08 -15.34
CA ILE A 90 3.20 1.69 -14.27
C ILE A 90 4.35 2.69 -14.28
N MET A 91 4.57 3.34 -13.14
CA MET A 91 5.68 4.27 -12.94
C MET A 91 6.71 3.68 -11.98
N CYS A 92 7.99 3.83 -12.30
CA CYS A 92 9.10 3.53 -11.38
C CYS A 92 10.11 4.68 -11.31
N TRP A 93 10.69 4.91 -10.13
CA TRP A 93 11.38 6.18 -9.84
C TRP A 93 12.75 6.08 -9.17
N LEU A 94 13.20 4.88 -8.83
CA LEU A 94 14.51 4.67 -8.22
C LEU A 94 15.41 3.94 -9.22
N TRP A 95 16.26 4.73 -9.87
CA TRP A 95 17.19 4.28 -10.91
C TRP A 95 18.63 4.50 -10.48
N THR A 96 19.51 3.63 -10.95
CA THR A 96 20.96 3.79 -10.87
C THR A 96 21.56 3.73 -12.28
N PRO A 97 22.73 4.34 -12.53
CA PRO A 97 23.42 4.25 -13.81
C PRO A 97 23.55 2.80 -14.30
N GLY A 98 23.26 2.58 -15.58
CA GLY A 98 23.27 1.24 -16.18
C GLY A 98 22.04 0.37 -15.86
N GLY A 99 20.94 0.97 -15.42
CA GLY A 99 19.67 0.27 -15.21
C GLY A 99 19.09 -0.33 -16.51
N PRO A 100 18.04 -1.16 -16.41
CA PRO A 100 17.43 -1.87 -17.54
C PRO A 100 16.50 -0.95 -18.36
N TRP A 101 17.05 0.13 -18.91
CA TRP A 101 16.29 1.16 -19.65
C TRP A 101 15.62 0.61 -20.90
N ARG A 102 16.30 -0.30 -21.62
CA ARG A 102 15.75 -0.95 -22.82
C ARG A 102 14.49 -1.74 -22.47
N GLU A 103 14.61 -2.61 -21.48
CA GLU A 103 13.53 -3.48 -21.02
C GLU A 103 12.35 -2.65 -20.51
N ALA A 104 12.62 -1.54 -19.83
CA ALA A 104 11.58 -0.63 -19.35
C ALA A 104 10.82 0.09 -20.47
N ILE A 105 11.52 0.49 -21.55
CA ILE A 105 10.89 1.07 -22.74
C ILE A 105 10.02 0.02 -23.45
N GLU A 106 10.56 -1.18 -23.68
CA GLU A 106 9.82 -2.29 -24.32
C GLU A 106 8.59 -2.72 -23.51
N ALA A 107 8.66 -2.60 -22.18
CA ALA A 107 7.56 -2.89 -21.25
C ALA A 107 6.56 -1.73 -21.06
N ASP A 108 6.71 -0.64 -21.82
CA ASP A 108 5.87 0.58 -21.74
C ASP A 108 5.71 1.10 -20.30
N LEU A 109 6.85 1.31 -19.62
CA LEU A 109 6.91 1.90 -18.29
C LEU A 109 7.09 3.43 -18.36
N ASP A 110 6.48 4.15 -17.41
CA ASP A 110 6.78 5.56 -17.16
C ASP A 110 7.97 5.67 -16.20
N MET A 111 9.08 6.24 -16.67
CA MET A 111 10.34 6.26 -15.93
C MET A 111 10.61 7.64 -15.32
N SER A 112 10.83 7.73 -14.02
CA SER A 112 11.20 9.00 -13.41
C SER A 112 12.65 9.38 -13.73
N LEU A 113 12.85 10.60 -14.18
CA LEU A 113 14.16 11.22 -14.36
C LEU A 113 14.34 12.36 -13.36
N SER A 114 15.50 12.41 -12.72
CA SER A 114 15.85 13.43 -11.73
C SER A 114 17.16 14.15 -12.06
N ASP A 115 17.88 13.69 -13.09
CA ASP A 115 19.23 14.15 -13.41
C ASP A 115 19.52 13.87 -14.90
N MET A 116 20.49 14.61 -15.43
CA MET A 116 20.98 14.52 -16.81
C MET A 116 21.61 13.17 -17.16
N TRP A 117 22.22 12.46 -16.21
CA TRP A 117 22.76 11.12 -16.51
C TRP A 117 21.64 10.14 -16.93
N ALA A 118 20.52 10.16 -16.22
CA ALA A 118 19.39 9.28 -16.49
C ALA A 118 18.71 9.63 -17.82
N LEU A 119 18.57 10.95 -18.10
CA LEU A 119 18.10 11.42 -19.40
C LEU A 119 18.97 10.90 -20.55
N ARG A 120 20.31 11.02 -20.43
CA ARG A 120 21.24 10.54 -21.46
C ARG A 120 21.12 9.04 -21.69
N GLU A 121 21.02 8.24 -20.63
CA GLU A 121 20.89 6.78 -20.74
C GLU A 121 19.55 6.37 -21.35
N VAL A 122 18.44 6.98 -20.95
CA VAL A 122 17.12 6.71 -21.55
C VAL A 122 17.08 7.09 -23.03
N VAL A 123 17.66 8.23 -23.41
CA VAL A 123 17.75 8.65 -24.82
C VAL A 123 18.59 7.67 -25.63
N ALA A 124 19.69 7.16 -25.08
CA ALA A 124 20.49 6.13 -25.75
C ALA A 124 19.69 4.84 -25.94
N ALA A 125 19.00 4.36 -24.89
CA ALA A 125 18.17 3.16 -24.97
C ALA A 125 16.99 3.31 -25.95
N ALA A 126 16.37 4.49 -26.03
CA ALA A 126 15.31 4.79 -27.00
C ALA A 126 15.83 4.73 -28.45
N ARG A 127 17.05 5.22 -28.71
CA ARG A 127 17.68 5.11 -30.04
C ARG A 127 17.97 3.67 -30.41
N GLU A 128 18.40 2.86 -29.45
CA GLU A 128 18.72 1.44 -29.68
C GLU A 128 17.47 0.58 -29.91
N THR A 129 16.38 0.86 -29.20
CA THR A 129 15.09 0.16 -29.36
C THR A 129 14.29 0.64 -30.57
N GLY A 130 14.50 1.88 -31.00
CA GLY A 130 13.63 2.54 -31.98
C GLY A 130 12.25 2.89 -31.44
N LEU A 131 12.06 2.86 -30.11
CA LEU A 131 10.80 3.16 -29.43
C LEU A 131 10.96 4.42 -28.57
N PRO A 132 9.97 5.33 -28.56
CA PRO A 132 10.02 6.50 -27.71
C PRO A 132 9.86 6.10 -26.23
N ALA A 133 10.78 6.54 -25.38
CA ALA A 133 10.68 6.36 -23.95
C ALA A 133 9.57 7.23 -23.35
N ARG A 134 8.91 6.77 -22.28
CA ARG A 134 7.96 7.58 -21.50
C ARG A 134 8.62 8.00 -20.20
N VAL A 135 8.74 9.30 -19.97
CA VAL A 135 9.52 9.83 -18.85
C VAL A 135 8.74 10.85 -18.04
N GLN A 136 8.97 10.86 -16.74
CA GLN A 136 8.43 11.87 -15.85
C GLN A 136 9.54 12.62 -15.12
N LEU A 137 9.56 13.95 -15.24
CA LEU A 137 10.60 14.76 -14.63
C LEU A 137 10.26 15.02 -13.17
N LYS A 138 11.21 14.72 -12.28
CA LYS A 138 11.04 14.90 -10.85
C LYS A 138 11.71 16.19 -10.40
N ALA A 139 10.93 17.09 -9.84
CA ALA A 139 11.40 18.29 -9.16
C ALA A 139 11.72 17.99 -7.69
N ASP A 140 12.88 18.41 -7.20
CA ASP A 140 13.12 18.51 -5.76
C ASP A 140 12.63 19.87 -5.25
N THR A 141 11.54 19.83 -4.48
CA THR A 141 10.89 21.03 -3.96
C THR A 141 11.26 21.32 -2.50
N GLY A 142 12.15 20.51 -1.91
CA GLY A 142 12.58 20.68 -0.52
C GLY A 142 12.72 19.38 0.28
N LEU A 143 12.57 18.21 -0.36
CA LEU A 143 12.80 16.93 0.33
C LEU A 143 14.30 16.62 0.43
N GLY A 144 15.12 17.06 -0.52
CA GLY A 144 16.58 16.87 -0.48
C GLY A 144 17.02 15.41 -0.66
N ARG A 145 16.21 14.59 -1.36
CA ARG A 145 16.46 13.15 -1.50
C ARG A 145 16.80 12.74 -2.94
N ASN A 146 15.86 12.97 -3.84
CA ASN A 146 15.99 12.71 -5.27
C ASN A 146 15.09 13.73 -5.96
N GLY A 147 15.34 14.03 -7.23
CA GLY A 147 14.71 15.12 -7.96
C GLY A 147 15.74 16.17 -8.33
N CYS A 148 15.45 16.87 -9.41
CA CYS A 148 16.28 17.93 -9.95
C CYS A 148 16.06 19.22 -9.14
N GLN A 149 17.14 19.91 -8.78
CA GLN A 149 17.07 21.17 -8.04
C GLN A 149 16.46 22.28 -8.91
N PRO A 150 15.77 23.25 -8.30
CA PRO A 150 15.28 24.42 -9.03
C PRO A 150 16.44 25.27 -9.59
N GLY A 151 16.13 26.16 -10.53
CA GLY A 151 17.10 27.04 -11.17
C GLY A 151 17.71 26.42 -12.42
N ASP A 152 19.03 26.54 -12.58
CA ASP A 152 19.74 26.15 -13.80
C ASP A 152 19.65 24.65 -14.09
N ASP A 153 19.70 23.80 -13.04
CA ASP A 153 19.59 22.35 -13.19
C ASP A 153 18.22 21.95 -13.79
N TRP A 154 17.13 22.52 -13.27
CA TRP A 154 15.78 22.28 -13.81
C TRP A 154 15.63 22.83 -15.23
N ALA A 155 16.21 24.00 -15.50
CA ALA A 155 16.20 24.60 -16.81
C ALA A 155 16.93 23.74 -17.85
N GLU A 156 18.09 23.17 -17.49
CA GLU A 156 18.86 22.25 -18.32
C GLU A 156 18.07 20.95 -18.57
N LEU A 157 17.59 20.30 -17.51
CA LEU A 157 16.87 19.02 -17.62
C LEU A 157 15.62 19.15 -18.50
N VAL A 158 14.81 20.20 -18.30
CA VAL A 158 13.62 20.46 -19.12
C VAL A 158 14.01 20.75 -20.57
N GLY A 159 15.04 21.58 -20.79
CA GLY A 159 15.50 21.93 -22.14
C GLY A 159 15.97 20.72 -22.94
N GLU A 160 16.78 19.86 -22.32
CA GLU A 160 17.31 18.66 -22.97
C GLU A 160 16.23 17.57 -23.14
N ALA A 161 15.28 17.46 -22.22
CA ALA A 161 14.13 16.58 -22.39
C ALA A 161 13.26 17.01 -23.59
N LEU A 162 12.97 18.30 -23.74
CA LEU A 162 12.23 18.83 -24.89
C LEU A 162 12.98 18.62 -26.22
N ARG A 163 14.31 18.75 -26.21
CA ARG A 163 15.13 18.45 -27.40
C ARG A 163 15.01 16.99 -27.81
N ALA A 164 15.10 16.06 -26.85
CA ALA A 164 14.93 14.64 -27.09
C ALA A 164 13.49 14.27 -27.52
N GLU A 165 12.48 14.95 -26.99
CA GLU A 165 11.09 14.80 -27.41
C GLU A 165 10.87 15.26 -28.86
N ALA A 166 11.47 16.39 -29.27
CA ALA A 166 11.44 16.86 -30.65
C ALA A 166 12.14 15.92 -31.64
N GLU A 167 13.14 15.15 -31.18
CA GLU A 167 13.78 14.07 -31.94
C GLU A 167 12.93 12.78 -31.97
N GLY A 168 11.79 12.73 -31.26
CA GLY A 168 10.91 11.56 -31.17
C GLY A 168 11.47 10.43 -30.29
N LEU A 169 12.46 10.70 -29.45
CA LEU A 169 13.16 9.70 -28.64
C LEU A 169 12.50 9.46 -27.28
N LEU A 170 11.75 10.43 -26.79
CA LEU A 170 10.99 10.29 -25.57
C LEU A 170 9.72 11.12 -25.63
N ARG A 171 8.85 10.93 -24.64
CA ARG A 171 7.74 11.82 -24.32
C ARG A 171 7.78 12.16 -22.84
N VAL A 172 7.68 13.44 -22.50
CA VAL A 172 7.55 13.88 -21.11
C VAL A 172 6.09 13.73 -20.69
N THR A 173 5.78 12.63 -20.01
CA THR A 173 4.41 12.23 -19.64
C THR A 173 3.97 12.80 -18.31
N GLY A 174 4.89 13.28 -17.48
CA GLY A 174 4.51 13.86 -16.20
C GLY A 174 5.59 14.71 -15.52
N LEU A 175 5.12 15.55 -14.60
CA LEU A 175 5.94 16.37 -13.72
C LEU A 175 5.56 16.09 -12.28
N TRP A 176 6.54 15.87 -11.41
CA TRP A 176 6.20 15.46 -10.05
C TRP A 176 7.21 15.83 -8.98
N SER A 177 6.74 15.83 -7.74
CA SER A 177 7.59 16.00 -6.55
C SER A 177 7.08 15.16 -5.38
N HIS A 178 7.66 15.31 -4.18
CA HIS A 178 7.26 14.57 -2.98
C HIS A 178 7.40 15.43 -1.72
N PHE A 179 6.36 15.49 -0.90
CA PHE A 179 6.40 16.21 0.37
C PHE A 179 7.33 15.55 1.39
N ALA A 180 7.92 16.38 2.25
CA ALA A 180 8.75 15.96 3.37
C ALA A 180 7.94 15.69 4.65
N CYS A 181 7.03 16.61 5.00
CA CYS A 181 6.34 16.62 6.29
C CYS A 181 4.81 16.67 6.13
N ALA A 182 4.26 16.02 5.09
CA ALA A 182 2.80 16.05 4.86
C ALA A 182 2.01 15.29 5.94
N ASP A 183 2.68 14.41 6.67
CA ASP A 183 2.21 13.67 7.84
C ASP A 183 2.34 14.43 9.17
N GLU A 184 2.85 15.67 9.14
CA GLU A 184 2.89 16.62 10.26
C GLU A 184 1.92 17.79 9.95
N PRO A 185 0.65 17.75 10.40
CA PRO A 185 -0.34 18.76 10.04
C PRO A 185 0.09 20.19 10.38
N GLY A 186 0.03 21.08 9.40
CA GLY A 186 0.40 22.50 9.55
C GLY A 186 1.89 22.79 9.43
N HIS A 187 2.74 21.80 9.12
CA HIS A 187 4.17 22.02 8.93
C HIS A 187 4.42 23.00 7.75
N PRO A 188 5.17 24.10 7.94
CA PRO A 188 5.30 25.18 6.96
C PRO A 188 6.00 24.75 5.66
N SER A 189 6.76 23.66 5.68
CA SER A 189 7.38 23.12 4.47
C SER A 189 6.35 22.65 3.44
N VAL A 190 5.15 22.21 3.84
CA VAL A 190 4.15 21.69 2.91
C VAL A 190 3.71 22.77 1.91
N ASP A 191 3.35 23.95 2.42
CA ASP A 191 2.92 25.06 1.56
C ASP A 191 4.09 25.62 0.73
N ALA A 192 5.31 25.66 1.30
CA ALA A 192 6.51 26.06 0.57
C ALA A 192 6.84 25.11 -0.59
N GLN A 193 6.79 23.79 -0.35
CA GLN A 193 7.00 22.77 -1.38
C GLN A 193 5.90 22.84 -2.46
N LEU A 194 4.65 23.07 -2.07
CA LEU A 194 3.54 23.16 -3.01
C LEU A 194 3.64 24.42 -3.90
N ALA A 195 4.02 25.56 -3.33
CA ALA A 195 4.26 26.79 -4.09
C ALA A 195 5.40 26.59 -5.11
N LEU A 196 6.54 26.08 -4.66
CA LEU A 196 7.69 25.82 -5.53
C LEU A 196 7.36 24.78 -6.61
N PHE A 197 6.58 23.74 -6.29
CA PHE A 197 6.14 22.77 -7.29
C PHE A 197 5.33 23.43 -8.41
N ARG A 198 4.39 24.32 -8.06
CA ARG A 198 3.59 25.08 -9.04
C ARG A 198 4.49 25.96 -9.92
N GLU A 199 5.50 26.60 -9.35
CA GLU A 199 6.48 27.42 -10.10
C GLU A 199 7.28 26.57 -11.10
N MET A 200 7.80 25.42 -10.65
CA MET A 200 8.60 24.53 -11.51
C MET A 200 7.76 23.87 -12.62
N VAL A 201 6.50 23.55 -12.34
CA VAL A 201 5.52 23.09 -13.35
C VAL A 201 5.25 24.20 -14.37
N ALA A 202 4.92 25.40 -13.90
CA ALA A 202 4.63 26.54 -14.78
C ALA A 202 5.84 26.90 -15.68
N TYR A 203 7.07 26.79 -15.15
CA TYR A 203 8.28 26.92 -15.94
C TYR A 203 8.33 25.90 -17.07
N ALA A 204 8.17 24.61 -16.75
CA ALA A 204 8.27 23.53 -17.74
C ALA A 204 7.18 23.65 -18.83
N GLU A 205 5.93 23.94 -18.44
CA GLU A 205 4.84 24.16 -19.37
C GLU A 205 5.06 25.39 -20.26
N GLY A 206 5.56 26.49 -19.67
CA GLY A 206 5.92 27.70 -20.40
C GLY A 206 7.04 27.49 -21.43
N ARG A 207 7.91 26.49 -21.22
CA ARG A 207 8.95 26.07 -22.18
C ARG A 207 8.43 25.14 -23.28
N GLY A 208 7.25 24.56 -23.11
CA GLY A 208 6.62 23.71 -24.12
C GLY A 208 6.29 22.29 -23.65
N VAL A 209 6.64 21.90 -22.41
CA VAL A 209 6.25 20.59 -21.87
C VAL A 209 4.73 20.51 -21.80
N ARG A 210 4.16 19.36 -22.18
CA ARG A 210 2.71 19.09 -22.12
C ARG A 210 2.50 17.77 -21.38
N PRO A 211 2.62 17.76 -20.04
CA PRO A 211 2.52 16.53 -19.27
C PRO A 211 1.11 15.94 -19.37
N GLU A 212 1.01 14.61 -19.30
CA GLU A 212 -0.28 13.93 -19.13
C GLU A 212 -0.75 14.04 -17.67
N VAL A 213 0.19 14.08 -16.71
CA VAL A 213 -0.09 14.20 -15.28
C VAL A 213 0.91 15.07 -14.53
N CYS A 214 0.42 15.92 -13.63
CA CYS A 214 1.20 16.53 -12.57
C CYS A 214 0.81 15.90 -11.22
N HIS A 215 1.80 15.61 -10.36
CA HIS A 215 1.49 15.02 -9.05
C HIS A 215 2.52 15.27 -7.95
N ILE A 216 2.02 15.59 -6.75
CA ILE A 216 2.86 15.75 -5.54
C ILE A 216 2.31 14.98 -4.34
N ALA A 217 0.99 14.93 -4.17
CA ALA A 217 0.33 14.30 -3.04
C ALA A 217 0.74 12.83 -2.84
N ASN A 218 1.29 12.54 -1.66
CA ASN A 218 1.43 11.21 -1.09
C ASN A 218 0.18 10.88 -0.24
N SER A 219 0.14 9.72 0.43
CA SER A 219 -1.01 9.34 1.29
C SER A 219 -1.47 10.45 2.25
N PRO A 220 -0.63 11.03 3.13
CA PRO A 220 -1.10 12.05 4.07
C PRO A 220 -1.63 13.31 3.36
N ALA A 221 -0.92 13.83 2.34
CA ALA A 221 -1.41 14.98 1.57
C ALA A 221 -2.70 14.70 0.79
N THR A 222 -2.91 13.45 0.35
CA THR A 222 -4.18 13.05 -0.29
C THR A 222 -5.35 13.18 0.69
N LEU A 223 -5.13 12.79 1.95
CA LEU A 223 -6.14 12.83 3.01
C LEU A 223 -6.40 14.25 3.54
N THR A 224 -5.38 15.13 3.56
CA THR A 224 -5.47 16.41 4.28
C THR A 224 -5.30 17.68 3.42
N ARG A 225 -4.77 17.57 2.20
CA ARG A 225 -4.46 18.72 1.32
C ARG A 225 -5.06 18.57 -0.10
N PRO A 226 -6.38 18.80 -0.26
CA PRO A 226 -7.05 18.69 -1.57
C PRO A 226 -6.47 19.58 -2.69
N ASP A 227 -5.92 20.73 -2.34
CA ASP A 227 -5.22 21.65 -3.25
C ASP A 227 -3.86 21.13 -3.77
N SER A 228 -3.45 19.94 -3.34
CA SER A 228 -2.24 19.24 -3.78
C SER A 228 -2.53 17.98 -4.63
N HIS A 229 -3.80 17.72 -4.97
CA HIS A 229 -4.19 16.51 -5.72
C HIS A 229 -3.75 16.52 -7.18
N PHE A 230 -3.74 17.70 -7.84
CA PHE A 230 -3.43 17.85 -9.27
C PHE A 230 -4.14 16.80 -10.12
N ASP A 231 -3.46 16.19 -11.09
CA ASP A 231 -4.03 15.21 -12.03
C ASP A 231 -3.95 13.78 -11.48
N LEU A 232 -3.06 13.53 -10.51
CA LEU A 232 -2.77 12.19 -9.99
C LEU A 232 -2.34 12.26 -8.52
N VAL A 233 -2.96 11.44 -7.66
CA VAL A 233 -2.52 11.24 -6.27
C VAL A 233 -1.75 9.92 -6.13
N ARG A 234 -0.69 9.91 -5.31
CA ARG A 234 0.16 8.72 -5.10
C ARG A 234 -0.01 8.15 -3.70
N THR A 235 -0.91 7.20 -3.57
CA THR A 235 -1.27 6.61 -2.27
C THR A 235 -0.56 5.28 -2.06
N GLY A 236 0.25 5.19 -1.01
CA GLY A 236 0.93 3.97 -0.58
C GLY A 236 0.25 3.40 0.65
N ILE A 237 0.71 3.80 1.84
CA ILE A 237 0.24 3.23 3.13
C ILE A 237 -1.28 3.22 3.30
N ALA A 238 -1.98 4.22 2.76
CA ALA A 238 -3.43 4.35 2.89
C ALA A 238 -4.19 3.33 2.03
N VAL A 239 -3.59 2.82 0.94
CA VAL A 239 -4.15 1.68 0.16
C VAL A 239 -4.23 0.45 1.06
N TYR A 240 -3.26 0.28 1.95
CA TYR A 240 -3.19 -0.80 2.93
C TYR A 240 -3.96 -0.49 4.22
N GLY A 241 -4.70 0.63 4.22
CA GLY A 241 -5.62 1.03 5.27
C GLY A 241 -4.95 1.43 6.58
N ILE A 242 -3.69 1.83 6.51
CA ILE A 242 -2.91 2.29 7.66
C ILE A 242 -2.79 3.81 7.56
N SER A 243 -3.11 4.49 8.66
CA SER A 243 -2.93 5.94 8.75
C SER A 243 -1.45 6.31 8.60
N PRO A 244 -1.12 7.39 7.86
CA PRO A 244 0.26 7.84 7.71
C PRO A 244 0.97 8.22 9.02
N SER A 245 0.23 8.78 9.99
CA SER A 245 0.77 9.20 11.28
C SER A 245 -0.39 9.36 12.27
N PRO A 246 -0.19 9.08 13.57
CA PRO A 246 -1.17 9.39 14.61
C PRO A 246 -1.60 10.86 14.64
N GLU A 247 -0.72 11.78 14.23
CA GLU A 247 -0.98 13.22 14.18
C GLU A 247 -1.99 13.59 13.08
N VAL A 248 -2.07 12.80 12.02
CA VAL A 248 -3.01 13.00 10.90
C VAL A 248 -4.41 12.50 11.28
N GLY A 249 -4.50 11.45 12.08
CA GLY A 249 -5.74 10.80 12.50
C GLY A 249 -5.63 9.27 12.49
N SER A 250 -6.66 8.57 12.92
CA SER A 250 -6.73 7.11 12.82
C SER A 250 -7.17 6.66 11.41
N SER A 251 -6.95 5.39 11.06
CA SER A 251 -7.48 4.84 9.80
C SER A 251 -9.01 4.99 9.71
N ALA A 252 -9.71 4.79 10.82
CA ALA A 252 -11.16 4.89 10.88
C ALA A 252 -11.67 6.31 10.60
N ASP A 253 -10.95 7.35 11.03
CA ASP A 253 -11.30 8.76 10.76
C ASP A 253 -11.35 9.08 9.26
N PHE A 254 -10.60 8.32 8.46
CA PHE A 254 -10.55 8.43 7.00
C PHE A 254 -11.38 7.36 6.27
N GLY A 255 -12.15 6.54 7.00
CA GLY A 255 -12.88 5.41 6.40
C GLY A 255 -11.95 4.36 5.78
N LEU A 256 -10.72 4.24 6.30
CA LEU A 256 -9.72 3.28 5.87
C LEU A 256 -9.69 2.09 6.83
N ARG A 257 -9.37 0.91 6.30
CA ARG A 257 -9.36 -0.36 7.03
C ARG A 257 -8.04 -1.12 6.81
N PRO A 258 -7.26 -1.41 7.86
CA PRO A 258 -6.02 -2.17 7.73
C PRO A 258 -6.23 -3.51 7.01
N VAL A 259 -5.36 -3.79 6.05
CA VAL A 259 -5.48 -4.94 5.14
C VAL A 259 -4.83 -6.21 5.70
N MET A 260 -3.73 -6.07 6.45
CA MET A 260 -2.97 -7.21 6.99
C MET A 260 -3.39 -7.57 8.42
N THR A 261 -3.62 -8.85 8.66
CA THR A 261 -3.66 -9.43 10.01
C THR A 261 -2.54 -10.46 10.17
N LEU A 262 -1.59 -10.19 11.06
CA LEU A 262 -0.49 -11.10 11.36
C LEU A 262 -0.87 -12.05 12.52
N LYS A 263 -0.91 -13.34 12.21
CA LYS A 263 -1.35 -14.41 13.13
C LYS A 263 -0.25 -15.45 13.31
N ALA A 264 -0.15 -16.01 14.51
CA ALA A 264 0.72 -17.14 14.83
C ALA A 264 -0.03 -18.18 15.67
N SER A 265 0.47 -19.41 15.67
CA SER A 265 -0.03 -20.48 16.55
C SER A 265 0.84 -20.58 17.79
N VAL A 266 0.26 -20.54 18.99
CA VAL A 266 1.02 -20.74 20.25
C VAL A 266 1.67 -22.12 20.22
N ALA A 267 3.01 -22.17 20.23
CA ALA A 267 3.75 -23.41 20.00
C ALA A 267 3.94 -24.26 21.26
N LEU A 268 3.99 -23.61 22.43
CA LEU A 268 4.18 -24.26 23.72
C LEU A 268 3.50 -23.43 24.79
N VAL A 269 2.82 -24.11 25.72
CA VAL A 269 2.29 -23.53 26.94
C VAL A 269 2.85 -24.32 28.11
N LYS A 270 3.46 -23.63 29.09
CA LYS A 270 4.07 -24.28 30.25
C LYS A 270 3.94 -23.44 31.50
N GLN A 271 3.71 -24.08 32.63
CA GLN A 271 3.84 -23.45 33.93
C GLN A 271 5.32 -23.27 34.32
N VAL A 272 5.63 -22.18 35.00
CA VAL A 272 6.96 -21.88 35.55
C VAL A 272 6.82 -21.30 36.96
N PRO A 273 7.81 -21.51 37.85
CA PRO A 273 7.79 -20.92 39.19
C PRO A 273 8.00 -19.41 39.15
N GLY A 274 7.73 -18.74 40.27
CA GLY A 274 8.16 -17.36 40.50
C GLY A 274 9.69 -17.23 40.53
N GLY A 275 10.20 -16.07 40.10
CA GLY A 275 11.64 -15.82 40.01
C GLY A 275 12.32 -16.45 38.79
N HIS A 276 11.56 -16.98 37.83
CA HIS A 276 12.10 -17.61 36.63
C HIS A 276 12.45 -16.54 35.59
N GLY A 277 13.73 -16.49 35.17
CA GLY A 277 14.16 -15.60 34.09
C GLY A 277 13.70 -16.09 32.72
N VAL A 278 13.21 -15.18 31.88
CA VAL A 278 12.64 -15.49 30.56
C VAL A 278 13.45 -14.85 29.44
N SER A 279 13.77 -15.67 28.43
CA SER A 279 14.54 -15.30 27.23
C SER A 279 15.96 -14.79 27.52
N TYR A 280 16.69 -14.37 26.50
CA TYR A 280 18.09 -13.97 26.61
C TYR A 280 18.30 -12.82 27.61
N GLY A 281 19.29 -12.98 28.48
CA GLY A 281 19.67 -11.96 29.46
C GLY A 281 18.70 -11.80 30.64
N HIS A 282 17.61 -12.57 30.68
CA HIS A 282 16.65 -12.60 31.80
C HIS A 282 16.11 -11.20 32.19
N HIS A 283 15.85 -10.35 31.17
CA HIS A 283 15.27 -9.01 31.38
C HIS A 283 13.83 -9.04 31.87
N TYR A 284 13.15 -10.18 31.71
CA TYR A 284 11.89 -10.47 32.36
C TYR A 284 12.09 -11.60 33.37
N VAL A 285 11.55 -11.43 34.56
CA VAL A 285 11.55 -12.43 35.63
C VAL A 285 10.12 -12.55 36.13
N THR A 286 9.61 -13.78 36.21
CA THR A 286 8.22 -14.02 36.62
C THR A 286 7.98 -13.52 38.05
N PRO A 287 6.93 -12.72 38.29
CA PRO A 287 6.65 -12.17 39.63
C PRO A 287 6.12 -13.22 40.61
N GLY A 288 5.63 -14.35 40.10
CA GLY A 288 5.10 -15.48 40.84
C GLY A 288 4.98 -16.69 39.92
N THR A 289 4.39 -17.78 40.41
CA THR A 289 4.04 -18.92 39.55
C THR A 289 3.07 -18.44 38.48
N THR A 290 3.38 -18.74 37.22
CA THR A 290 2.59 -18.31 36.06
C THR A 290 2.72 -19.30 34.91
N THR A 291 1.98 -19.05 33.85
CA THR A 291 2.00 -19.80 32.60
C THR A 291 2.67 -18.96 31.52
N LEU A 292 3.65 -19.52 30.82
CA LEU A 292 4.30 -18.89 29.67
C LEU A 292 3.83 -19.52 28.37
N GLY A 293 3.55 -18.68 27.37
CA GLY A 293 3.23 -19.07 26.00
C GLY A 293 4.40 -18.74 25.06
N LEU A 294 4.76 -19.68 24.19
CA LEU A 294 5.80 -19.50 23.17
C LEU A 294 5.16 -19.16 21.82
N ILE A 295 5.53 -18.03 21.24
CA ILE A 295 5.06 -17.59 19.92
C ILE A 295 6.19 -17.82 18.90
N PRO A 296 6.00 -18.68 17.87
CA PRO A 296 7.06 -19.16 16.98
C PRO A 296 7.35 -18.22 15.78
N VAL A 297 7.38 -16.91 16.05
CA VAL A 297 7.89 -15.88 15.14
C VAL A 297 8.86 -14.96 15.87
N GLY A 298 9.94 -14.57 15.20
CA GLY A 298 10.95 -13.69 15.78
C GLY A 298 11.43 -12.62 14.81
N TYR A 299 12.58 -12.00 15.10
CA TYR A 299 13.07 -10.90 14.27
C TYR A 299 13.47 -11.29 12.85
N ALA A 300 13.74 -12.57 12.57
CA ALA A 300 13.94 -13.05 11.20
C ALA A 300 12.62 -13.20 10.42
N ASP A 301 11.48 -13.25 11.13
CA ASP A 301 10.14 -13.25 10.54
C ASP A 301 9.57 -11.83 10.42
N GLY A 302 10.27 -10.82 10.94
CA GLY A 302 9.89 -9.40 10.89
C GLY A 302 9.48 -8.78 12.22
N ILE A 303 9.50 -9.54 13.33
CA ILE A 303 9.12 -9.00 14.65
C ILE A 303 10.25 -8.10 15.18
N PRO A 304 10.00 -6.79 15.41
CA PRO A 304 11.07 -5.87 15.76
C PRO A 304 11.67 -6.23 17.13
N ARG A 305 12.96 -6.51 17.17
CA ARG A 305 13.66 -6.81 18.42
C ARG A 305 13.61 -5.65 19.42
N HIS A 306 13.45 -4.43 18.93
CA HIS A 306 13.29 -3.21 19.73
C HIS A 306 11.99 -3.23 20.58
N ALA A 307 10.98 -4.01 20.19
CA ALA A 307 9.75 -4.21 20.98
C ALA A 307 9.89 -5.30 22.07
N SER A 308 11.11 -5.65 22.47
CA SER A 308 11.35 -6.58 23.59
C SER A 308 10.82 -5.98 24.89
N GLY A 309 9.92 -6.69 25.58
CA GLY A 309 9.28 -6.21 26.81
C GLY A 309 7.94 -5.47 26.60
N THR A 310 7.68 -4.97 25.39
CA THR A 310 6.59 -4.02 25.11
C THR A 310 5.66 -4.46 23.97
N GLY A 311 6.15 -5.27 23.04
CA GLY A 311 5.39 -5.70 21.86
C GLY A 311 4.07 -6.37 22.23
N PRO A 312 2.91 -5.85 21.80
CA PRO A 312 1.61 -6.36 22.21
C PRO A 312 1.14 -7.54 21.35
N VAL A 313 0.38 -8.46 21.92
CA VAL A 313 -0.23 -9.59 21.20
C VAL A 313 -1.53 -10.01 21.87
N LEU A 314 -2.55 -10.34 21.08
CA LEU A 314 -3.80 -10.89 21.59
C LEU A 314 -3.70 -12.42 21.67
N VAL A 315 -3.84 -12.98 22.88
CA VAL A 315 -3.91 -14.44 23.10
C VAL A 315 -5.10 -14.74 24.01
N GLY A 316 -6.02 -15.58 23.56
CA GLY A 316 -7.23 -15.94 24.33
C GLY A 316 -8.10 -14.72 24.67
N GLY A 317 -8.19 -13.74 23.77
CA GLY A 317 -8.97 -12.51 23.98
C GLY A 317 -8.36 -11.50 24.96
N LYS A 318 -7.13 -11.71 25.43
CA LYS A 318 -6.43 -10.79 26.35
C LYS A 318 -5.14 -10.28 25.71
N TRP A 319 -4.87 -8.98 25.89
CA TRP A 319 -3.60 -8.37 25.52
C TRP A 319 -2.49 -8.89 26.44
N ARG A 320 -1.43 -9.38 25.81
CA ARG A 320 -0.16 -9.74 26.45
C ARG A 320 0.93 -8.89 25.84
N THR A 321 2.07 -8.83 26.53
CA THR A 321 3.28 -8.24 25.98
C THR A 321 4.39 -9.28 25.89
N VAL A 322 5.38 -9.02 25.05
CA VAL A 322 6.60 -9.82 24.98
C VAL A 322 7.26 -9.89 26.36
N ALA A 323 7.35 -11.09 26.93
CA ALA A 323 8.06 -11.36 28.18
C ALA A 323 9.56 -11.60 27.89
N GLY A 324 10.35 -10.54 28.03
CA GLY A 324 11.80 -10.57 27.82
C GLY A 324 12.21 -10.19 26.41
N ARG A 325 13.27 -10.81 25.88
CA ARG A 325 13.79 -10.48 24.54
C ARG A 325 13.08 -11.25 23.43
N VAL A 326 12.80 -10.57 22.32
CA VAL A 326 12.49 -11.20 21.03
C VAL A 326 13.74 -11.89 20.50
N ALA A 327 13.66 -13.19 20.20
CA ALA A 327 14.74 -13.97 19.58
C ALA A 327 14.58 -14.02 18.05
N MET A 328 15.46 -14.74 17.37
CA MET A 328 15.48 -14.82 15.90
C MET A 328 14.17 -15.39 15.34
N ASP A 329 13.65 -16.44 15.99
CA ASP A 329 12.55 -17.26 15.45
C ASP A 329 11.33 -17.31 16.38
N GLN A 330 11.39 -16.69 17.55
CA GLN A 330 10.35 -16.82 18.57
C GLN A 330 10.45 -15.72 19.64
N PHE A 331 9.36 -15.53 20.37
CA PHE A 331 9.34 -14.82 21.64
C PHE A 331 8.36 -15.48 22.61
N VAL A 332 8.43 -15.08 23.88
CA VAL A 332 7.58 -15.61 24.95
C VAL A 332 6.61 -14.53 25.41
N VAL A 333 5.41 -14.93 25.81
CA VAL A 333 4.43 -14.09 26.51
C VAL A 333 4.12 -14.70 27.86
N ASP A 334 3.85 -13.84 28.85
CA ASP A 334 3.28 -14.29 30.13
C ASP A 334 1.75 -14.32 30.00
N LEU A 335 1.17 -15.50 30.17
CA LEU A 335 -0.27 -15.74 30.06
C LEU A 335 -1.00 -15.53 31.39
N GLY A 336 -0.29 -15.19 32.47
CA GLY A 336 -0.89 -14.82 33.75
C GLY A 336 -1.75 -15.92 34.37
N GLY A 337 -1.38 -17.19 34.14
CA GLY A 337 -2.11 -18.36 34.62
C GLY A 337 -3.15 -18.92 33.64
N ASP A 338 -3.46 -18.23 32.53
CA ASP A 338 -4.30 -18.82 31.48
C ASP A 338 -3.55 -19.93 30.73
N GLU A 339 -4.25 -21.00 30.37
CA GLU A 339 -3.69 -22.21 29.74
C GLU A 339 -4.40 -22.50 28.40
N PRO A 340 -4.19 -21.69 27.36
CA PRO A 340 -4.69 -22.03 26.04
C PRO A 340 -4.00 -23.30 25.52
N GLU A 341 -4.70 -24.09 24.72
CA GLU A 341 -4.10 -25.27 24.08
C GLU A 341 -2.97 -24.85 23.11
N PRO A 342 -1.88 -25.62 22.99
CA PRO A 342 -0.95 -25.47 21.88
C PRO A 342 -1.69 -25.49 20.54
N GLY A 343 -1.35 -24.56 19.65
CA GLY A 343 -2.11 -24.30 18.42
C GLY A 343 -3.14 -23.17 18.54
N ALA A 344 -3.43 -22.67 19.75
CA ALA A 344 -4.28 -21.50 19.92
C ALA A 344 -3.78 -20.28 19.12
N GLU A 345 -4.70 -19.47 18.63
CA GLU A 345 -4.37 -18.28 17.84
C GLU A 345 -3.77 -17.18 18.73
N ALA A 346 -2.63 -16.64 18.28
CA ALA A 346 -2.05 -15.40 18.74
C ALA A 346 -2.13 -14.38 17.59
N ILE A 347 -2.79 -13.25 17.81
CA ILE A 347 -2.87 -12.16 16.83
C ILE A 347 -1.89 -11.09 17.24
N LEU A 348 -0.85 -10.90 16.44
CA LEU A 348 0.19 -9.92 16.72
C LEU A 348 -0.34 -8.54 16.39
N PHE A 349 -0.85 -8.36 15.18
CA PHE A 349 -1.60 -7.16 14.83
C PHE A 349 -2.67 -7.42 13.76
N GLY A 350 -3.66 -6.53 13.66
CA GLY A 350 -4.75 -6.58 12.69
C GLY A 350 -5.50 -5.26 12.57
N PRO A 351 -6.73 -5.27 12.00
CA PRO A 351 -7.59 -4.10 11.90
C PRO A 351 -8.16 -3.60 13.23
N GLY A 352 -8.17 -4.44 14.27
CA GLY A 352 -8.64 -4.09 15.62
C GLY A 352 -10.07 -4.51 15.93
N ASP A 353 -10.78 -5.16 14.99
CA ASP A 353 -12.20 -5.52 15.17
C ASP A 353 -12.45 -6.53 16.31
N ARG A 354 -11.45 -7.35 16.61
CA ARG A 354 -11.49 -8.34 17.70
C ARG A 354 -10.81 -7.81 18.97
N GLY A 355 -10.51 -6.51 18.99
CA GLY A 355 -9.72 -5.86 20.02
C GLY A 355 -8.26 -6.30 20.00
N GLU A 356 -7.73 -6.81 18.89
CA GLU A 356 -6.30 -7.09 18.74
C GLU A 356 -5.47 -5.79 18.63
N PRO A 357 -4.14 -5.85 18.86
CA PRO A 357 -3.26 -4.73 18.55
C PRO A 357 -3.25 -4.39 17.06
N THR A 358 -2.86 -3.18 16.75
CA THR A 358 -2.70 -2.67 15.39
C THR A 358 -1.21 -2.62 15.00
N ALA A 359 -0.94 -2.36 13.72
CA ALA A 359 0.43 -2.09 13.27
C ALA A 359 1.02 -0.83 13.96
N GLU A 360 0.16 0.14 14.31
CA GLU A 360 0.56 1.35 15.04
C GLU A 360 0.97 1.03 16.49
N ASP A 361 0.24 0.16 17.18
CA ASP A 361 0.61 -0.28 18.54
C ASP A 361 2.00 -0.95 18.55
N TRP A 362 2.31 -1.73 17.52
CA TRP A 362 3.66 -2.30 17.35
C TRP A 362 4.71 -1.26 17.00
N ALA A 363 4.35 -0.25 16.22
CA ALA A 363 5.25 0.86 15.88
C ALA A 363 5.65 1.63 17.13
N GLN A 364 4.67 1.98 17.98
CA GLN A 364 4.91 2.62 19.28
C GLN A 364 5.77 1.74 20.18
N ALA A 365 5.47 0.44 20.30
CA ALA A 365 6.24 -0.48 21.11
C ALA A 365 7.70 -0.62 20.65
N ALA A 366 7.98 -0.44 19.35
CA ALA A 366 9.30 -0.54 18.76
C ALA A 366 10.02 0.81 18.57
N GLY A 367 9.34 1.95 18.82
CA GLY A 367 9.88 3.29 18.57
C GLY A 367 10.07 3.59 17.07
N THR A 368 9.09 3.21 16.24
CA THR A 368 9.11 3.39 14.78
C THR A 368 7.71 3.74 14.24
N ILE A 369 7.54 3.67 12.92
CA ILE A 369 6.29 3.96 12.20
C ILE A 369 5.64 2.67 11.66
N ALA A 370 4.31 2.66 11.55
CA ALA A 370 3.55 1.50 11.09
C ALA A 370 3.97 1.00 9.70
N TYR A 371 4.50 1.90 8.84
CA TYR A 371 5.11 1.55 7.56
C TYR A 371 6.20 0.49 7.69
N GLU A 372 7.11 0.65 8.67
CA GLU A 372 8.22 -0.27 8.87
C GLU A 372 7.69 -1.63 9.37
N ILE A 373 6.69 -1.62 10.25
CA ILE A 373 6.09 -2.83 10.83
C ILE A 373 5.56 -3.75 9.73
N VAL A 374 4.72 -3.24 8.83
CA VAL A 374 4.12 -4.10 7.78
C VAL A 374 5.11 -4.47 6.68
N THR A 375 6.01 -3.54 6.32
CA THR A 375 6.98 -3.78 5.22
C THR A 375 8.02 -4.83 5.59
N ARG A 376 8.36 -4.98 6.88
CA ARG A 376 9.42 -5.89 7.33
C ARG A 376 8.98 -7.32 7.61
N ILE A 377 7.71 -7.66 7.42
CA ILE A 377 7.25 -9.04 7.58
C ILE A 377 7.98 -9.94 6.57
N GLY A 378 8.81 -10.86 7.07
CA GLY A 378 9.73 -11.64 6.27
C GLY A 378 9.05 -12.68 5.38
N THR A 379 9.75 -13.20 4.38
CA THR A 379 9.23 -14.20 3.43
C THR A 379 8.94 -15.57 4.07
N ARG A 380 9.48 -15.84 5.27
CA ARG A 380 9.15 -17.02 6.09
C ARG A 380 7.73 -17.00 6.66
N VAL A 381 7.06 -15.86 6.60
CA VAL A 381 5.64 -15.72 6.95
C VAL A 381 4.85 -15.76 5.64
N PRO A 382 4.11 -16.85 5.36
CA PRO A 382 3.31 -16.95 4.15
C PRO A 382 2.21 -15.89 4.14
N ARG A 383 1.97 -15.29 2.98
CA ARG A 383 0.80 -14.45 2.75
C ARG A 383 -0.36 -15.34 2.35
N VAL A 384 -1.51 -15.14 2.99
CA VAL A 384 -2.77 -15.81 2.68
C VAL A 384 -3.74 -14.72 2.28
N TYR A 385 -4.20 -14.74 1.03
CA TYR A 385 -5.14 -13.74 0.55
C TYR A 385 -6.56 -14.21 0.83
N VAL A 386 -7.42 -13.29 1.27
CA VAL A 386 -8.83 -13.53 1.50
C VAL A 386 -9.65 -12.51 0.73
N ASN A 387 -10.91 -12.84 0.45
CA ASN A 387 -11.81 -12.02 -0.37
C ASN A 387 -11.25 -11.74 -1.78
N GLU A 388 -10.60 -12.75 -2.37
CA GLU A 388 -10.03 -12.71 -3.72
C GLU A 388 -11.08 -12.58 -4.83
N GLY A 389 -12.35 -12.90 -4.54
CA GLY A 389 -13.45 -12.86 -5.50
C GLY A 389 -13.82 -11.45 -5.97
N VAL A 390 -14.20 -11.38 -7.24
CA VAL A 390 -14.92 -10.27 -7.86
C VAL A 390 -16.33 -10.26 -7.28
N LEU A 391 -16.90 -9.07 -7.01
CA LEU A 391 -18.35 -8.96 -6.89
C LEU A 391 -18.90 -9.30 -8.28
N ASP A 392 -19.36 -10.54 -8.47
CA ASP A 392 -20.07 -10.95 -9.67
C ASP A 392 -21.23 -9.97 -9.94
N ASP A 393 -21.44 -9.68 -11.22
CA ASP A 393 -22.54 -8.90 -11.78
C ASP A 393 -23.90 -9.31 -11.18
N GLU A 394 -24.41 -8.62 -10.15
CA GLU A 394 -25.84 -8.40 -9.85
C GLU A 394 -25.99 -7.34 -8.74
N ASP A 395 -25.74 -6.06 -9.04
CA ASP A 395 -26.37 -4.93 -8.32
C ASP A 395 -27.19 -4.13 -9.32
N VAL A 396 -28.31 -4.74 -9.76
CA VAL A 396 -29.41 -3.99 -10.35
C VAL A 396 -30.04 -3.19 -9.22
N LEU A 397 -29.81 -1.89 -9.24
CA LEU A 397 -30.63 -0.91 -8.55
C LEU A 397 -32.08 -1.07 -9.04
N VAL A 398 -32.92 -1.76 -8.26
CA VAL A 398 -34.37 -1.62 -8.39
C VAL A 398 -34.77 -0.45 -7.51
N ASP A 399 -34.66 0.75 -8.09
CA ASP A 399 -35.38 1.92 -7.62
C ASP A 399 -36.87 1.74 -7.91
N GLY A 400 -37.73 2.05 -6.92
CA GLY A 400 -39.07 2.55 -7.19
C GLY A 400 -40.25 1.79 -6.59
N VAL A 401 -40.53 2.01 -5.31
CA VAL A 401 -41.88 1.98 -4.74
C VAL A 401 -41.99 3.26 -3.92
N VAL A 402 -42.75 4.29 -4.32
CA VAL A 402 -44.17 4.62 -4.06
C VAL A 402 -44.42 5.94 -4.87
N PRO A 403 -45.55 6.24 -5.56
CA PRO A 403 -46.86 6.36 -4.91
C PRO A 403 -48.10 5.88 -5.65
N GLY A 404 -49.05 5.40 -4.83
CA GLY A 404 -50.44 5.26 -5.20
C GLY A 404 -51.06 6.61 -5.52
N TYR A 405 -51.79 6.62 -6.63
CA TYR A 405 -52.89 7.52 -6.89
C TYR A 405 -54.02 6.68 -7.47
N GLU A 406 -55.18 6.75 -6.83
CA GLU A 406 -56.45 6.27 -7.36
C GLU A 406 -56.81 7.05 -8.62
N VAL A 407 -57.29 6.36 -9.65
CA VAL A 407 -58.36 6.87 -10.51
C VAL A 407 -59.26 5.71 -10.88
N ASP A 408 -60.54 5.90 -10.56
CA ASP A 408 -61.67 5.05 -10.89
C ASP A 408 -62.05 5.11 -12.38
N ASP A 409 -62.69 4.04 -12.81
CA ASP A 409 -63.72 3.92 -13.85
C ASP A 409 -63.44 3.86 -15.38
N ALA A 410 -64.06 2.80 -15.92
CA ALA A 410 -64.72 2.64 -17.22
C ALA A 410 -63.91 2.52 -18.53
N ALA A 411 -63.88 1.31 -19.10
CA ALA A 411 -64.61 0.99 -20.35
C ALA A 411 -64.40 -0.47 -20.81
N GLN A 412 -65.51 -1.22 -20.76
CA GLN A 412 -66.02 -2.14 -21.78
C GLN A 412 -65.05 -2.82 -22.79
N GLY A 413 -65.04 -4.16 -22.78
CA GLY A 413 -65.45 -4.90 -23.98
C GLY A 413 -64.49 -5.95 -24.56
N ARG A 414 -65.01 -7.19 -24.60
CA ARG A 414 -64.79 -8.28 -25.59
C ARG A 414 -63.66 -9.30 -25.37
N ASP A 415 -64.10 -10.45 -24.87
CA ASP A 415 -64.09 -11.76 -25.53
C ASP A 415 -63.00 -12.07 -26.59
N GLY A 416 -62.26 -13.17 -26.38
CA GLY A 416 -61.34 -13.72 -27.39
C GLY A 416 -60.56 -14.97 -26.98
N LYS A 417 -61.26 -16.11 -26.94
CA LYS A 417 -60.78 -17.50 -26.82
C LYS A 417 -59.50 -17.88 -27.60
N ARG A 418 -58.81 -18.90 -27.03
CA ARG A 418 -58.16 -20.09 -27.67
C ARG A 418 -56.78 -19.89 -28.33
N SER A 419 -55.71 -20.44 -27.74
CA SER A 419 -55.20 -21.84 -27.82
C SER A 419 -54.33 -22.10 -29.05
N GLY A 420 -53.11 -22.58 -28.83
CA GLY A 420 -52.31 -23.21 -29.88
C GLY A 420 -50.86 -23.48 -29.46
N THR A 421 -50.65 -24.69 -28.92
CA THR A 421 -49.43 -25.54 -28.94
C THR A 421 -48.09 -24.97 -28.52
#